data_AF-A0A811N6K5-F1
#
_entry.id   AF-A0A811N6K5-F1
#
_cell.length_a   1.000
_cell.length_b   1.000
_cell.length_c   1.000
_cell.angle_alpha   90.00
_cell.angle_beta   90.00
_cell.angle_gamma   90.00
#
_symmetry.space_group_name_H-M   'P 1'
#
loop_
_entity.id
_entity.type
_entity.pdbx_description
1 polymer ?
#
loop_
_entity_poly.entity_id
_entity_poly.type
_entity_poly.pdbx_seq_one_letter_code
_entity_poly.pdbx_strand_id
1 'polypeptide(L)'
;MHPRFAHVAMEIARTLGLCFLRANFIVSSLRKNFDIHFWCKVLTYLRRVIRKNVYRYGGHPFDLINQNRPVHLWRMATPSEELVLHCQFQRCSQDEIPKITVQDVLYGNVKPQGKFEFLSWKSRIPPYYSYVTSCEIREQKTAATKRKRSTM
;
A
#
# COMPACT_ATOMS: atom_id res chain seq x y z
N MET A 1 10.84 -25.86 -3.64
CA MET A 1 10.10 -24.77 -2.96
C MET A 1 10.10 -25.05 -1.46
N HIS A 2 10.49 -24.08 -0.62
CA HIS A 2 10.53 -24.27 0.83
C HIS A 2 9.10 -24.15 1.42
N PRO A 3 8.58 -25.15 2.16
CA PRO A 3 7.16 -25.22 2.58
C PRO A 3 6.65 -23.97 3.30
N ARG A 4 7.52 -23.34 4.10
CA ARG A 4 7.21 -22.09 4.81
C ARG A 4 6.93 -20.91 3.89
N PHE A 5 7.64 -20.78 2.77
CA PHE A 5 7.37 -19.72 1.79
C PHE A 5 6.02 -19.93 1.11
N ALA A 6 5.71 -21.18 0.73
CA ALA A 6 4.42 -21.52 0.14
C ALA A 6 3.26 -21.22 1.10
N HIS A 7 3.41 -21.53 2.39
CA HIS A 7 2.42 -21.19 3.41
C HIS A 7 2.18 -19.68 3.54
N VAL A 8 3.26 -18.88 3.65
CA VAL A 8 3.14 -17.41 3.74
C VAL A 8 2.55 -16.82 2.46
N ALA A 9 2.91 -17.34 1.29
CA ALA A 9 2.33 -16.93 0.01
C ALA A 9 0.82 -17.17 -0.03
N MET A 10 0.35 -18.34 0.42
CA MET A 10 -1.08 -18.65 0.51
C MET A 10 -1.80 -17.72 1.48
N GLU A 11 -1.22 -17.43 2.64
CA GLU A 11 -1.79 -16.49 3.62
C GLU A 11 -1.89 -15.07 3.07
N ILE A 12 -0.87 -14.61 2.33
CA ILE A 12 -0.91 -13.33 1.60
C ILE A 12 -2.04 -13.35 0.57
N ALA A 13 -2.15 -14.41 -0.23
CA ALA A 13 -3.18 -14.55 -1.25
C ALA A 13 -4.60 -14.54 -0.65
N ARG A 14 -4.83 -15.24 0.47
CA ARG A 14 -6.11 -15.23 1.20
C ARG A 14 -6.43 -13.88 1.80
N THR A 15 -5.44 -13.27 2.46
CA THR A 15 -5.58 -11.96 3.11
C THR A 15 -6.00 -10.91 2.10
N LEU A 16 -5.40 -10.97 0.92
CA LEU A 16 -5.75 -10.04 -0.14
C LEU A 16 -7.04 -10.43 -0.83
N GLY A 17 -7.30 -11.69 -1.15
CA GLY A 17 -8.36 -12.14 -2.07
C GLY A 17 -7.90 -12.14 -3.54
N LEU A 18 -8.55 -12.95 -4.38
CA LEU A 18 -8.09 -13.31 -5.73
C LEU A 18 -8.34 -12.23 -6.81
N CYS A 19 -7.83 -11.00 -6.65
CA CYS A 19 -7.92 -9.97 -7.69
C CYS A 19 -6.56 -9.64 -8.34
N PHE A 20 -6.58 -9.27 -9.62
CA PHE A 20 -5.37 -9.03 -10.41
C PHE A 20 -4.51 -7.86 -9.86
N LEU A 21 -5.15 -6.81 -9.34
CA LEU A 21 -4.48 -5.68 -8.68
C LEU A 21 -3.70 -6.15 -7.44
N ARG A 22 -4.34 -6.99 -6.62
CA ARG A 22 -3.77 -7.59 -5.40
C ARG A 22 -2.56 -8.46 -5.72
N ALA A 23 -2.66 -9.30 -6.75
CA ALA A 23 -1.56 -10.16 -7.19
C ALA A 23 -0.35 -9.35 -7.70
N ASN A 24 -0.56 -8.31 -8.52
CA ASN A 24 0.53 -7.49 -9.04
C ASN A 24 1.29 -6.73 -7.94
N PHE A 25 0.58 -6.19 -6.95
CA PHE A 25 1.20 -5.49 -5.82
C PHE A 25 2.12 -6.41 -4.99
N ILE A 26 1.71 -7.67 -4.80
CA ILE A 26 2.51 -8.66 -4.09
C ILE A 26 3.72 -9.10 -4.91
N VAL A 27 3.51 -9.48 -6.16
CA VAL A 27 4.60 -9.95 -7.01
C VAL A 27 5.66 -8.86 -7.15
N SER A 28 5.27 -7.60 -7.29
CA SER A 28 6.23 -6.49 -7.36
C SER A 28 7.01 -6.30 -6.06
N SER A 29 6.36 -6.48 -4.89
CA SER A 29 6.98 -6.30 -3.58
C SER A 29 7.91 -7.45 -3.21
N LEU A 30 7.47 -8.67 -3.44
CA LEU A 30 8.20 -9.89 -3.06
C LEU A 30 9.37 -10.19 -4.00
N ARG A 31 9.28 -9.85 -5.30
CA ARG A 31 10.39 -10.05 -6.24
C ARG A 31 11.64 -9.26 -5.88
N LYS A 32 11.49 -8.12 -5.19
CA LYS A 32 12.63 -7.29 -4.79
C LYS A 32 13.38 -7.84 -3.58
N ASN A 33 12.75 -8.70 -2.78
CA ASN A 33 13.38 -9.28 -1.59
C ASN A 33 12.82 -10.67 -1.28
N PHE A 34 13.65 -11.69 -1.50
CA PHE A 34 13.30 -13.11 -1.33
C PHE A 34 13.58 -13.64 0.09
N ASP A 35 13.60 -12.75 1.08
CA ASP A 35 13.78 -13.09 2.49
C ASP A 35 12.44 -13.41 3.17
N ILE A 36 12.39 -14.50 3.94
CA ILE A 36 11.16 -14.93 4.63
C ILE A 36 10.72 -13.93 5.71
N HIS A 37 11.66 -13.26 6.40
CA HIS A 37 11.31 -12.28 7.42
C HIS A 37 10.67 -11.04 6.80
N PHE A 38 11.16 -10.62 5.63
CA PHE A 38 10.53 -9.58 4.83
C PHE A 38 9.09 -9.96 4.44
N TRP A 39 8.86 -11.18 3.96
CA TRP A 39 7.52 -11.65 3.59
C TRP A 39 6.56 -11.65 4.79
N CYS A 40 7.03 -12.09 5.96
CA CYS A 40 6.26 -12.02 7.21
C CYS A 40 5.93 -10.58 7.62
N LYS A 41 6.85 -9.62 7.44
CA LYS A 41 6.59 -8.19 7.68
C LYS A 41 5.50 -7.65 6.75
N VAL A 42 5.58 -7.98 5.46
CA VAL A 42 4.56 -7.61 4.47
C VAL A 42 3.19 -8.19 4.85
N LEU A 43 3.11 -9.47 5.21
CA LEU A 43 1.86 -10.09 5.64
C LEU A 43 1.25 -9.39 6.87
N THR A 44 2.08 -9.09 7.87
CA THR A 44 1.67 -8.38 9.09
C THR A 44 1.13 -6.99 8.77
N TYR A 45 1.81 -6.27 7.88
CA TYR A 45 1.38 -4.98 7.39
C TYR A 45 0.01 -5.06 6.68
N LEU A 46 -0.17 -5.99 5.75
CA LEU A 46 -1.42 -6.15 5.00
C LEU A 46 -2.60 -6.42 5.92
N ARG A 47 -2.44 -7.33 6.89
CA ARG A 47 -3.47 -7.62 7.90
C ARG A 47 -3.85 -6.35 8.68
N ARG A 48 -2.88 -5.53 9.07
CA ARG A 48 -3.13 -4.25 9.75
C ARG A 48 -3.89 -3.27 8.87
N VAL A 49 -3.48 -3.10 7.62
CA VAL A 49 -4.15 -2.19 6.67
C VAL A 49 -5.59 -2.60 6.45
N ILE A 50 -5.83 -3.88 6.15
CA ILE A 50 -7.18 -4.40 5.89
C ILE A 50 -8.07 -4.21 7.11
N ARG A 51 -7.60 -4.63 8.29
CA ARG A 51 -8.38 -4.49 9.54
C ARG A 51 -8.76 -3.02 9.79
N LYS A 52 -7.81 -2.09 9.61
CA LYS A 52 -8.06 -0.67 9.87
C LYS A 52 -9.00 -0.04 8.83
N ASN A 53 -8.91 -0.45 7.55
CA ASN A 53 -9.83 0.02 6.52
C ASN A 53 -11.25 -0.54 6.68
N VAL A 54 -11.38 -1.83 6.99
CA VAL A 54 -12.69 -2.43 7.29
C VAL A 54 -13.32 -1.74 8.48
N TYR A 55 -12.56 -1.54 9.56
CA TYR A 55 -13.06 -0.91 10.78
C TYR A 55 -13.42 0.58 10.60
N ARG A 56 -12.60 1.37 9.90
CA ARG A 56 -12.81 2.84 9.80
C ARG A 56 -13.61 3.28 8.58
N TYR A 57 -13.49 2.57 7.46
CA TYR A 57 -14.00 3.00 6.16
C TYR A 57 -15.02 2.01 5.57
N GLY A 58 -15.31 0.92 6.29
CA GLY A 58 -16.39 -0.01 5.98
C GLY A 58 -16.12 -0.93 4.80
N GLY A 59 -14.87 -1.14 4.41
CA GLY A 59 -14.54 -1.98 3.25
C GLY A 59 -13.08 -2.42 3.19
N HIS A 60 -12.85 -3.47 2.40
CA HIS A 60 -11.49 -3.92 2.10
C HIS A 60 -10.82 -2.91 1.15
N PRO A 61 -9.56 -2.52 1.39
CA PRO A 61 -8.91 -1.41 0.67
C PRO A 61 -8.92 -1.60 -0.84
N PHE A 62 -8.68 -2.81 -1.35
CA PHE A 62 -8.68 -3.06 -2.79
C PHE A 62 -10.07 -3.02 -3.43
N ASP A 63 -11.14 -3.23 -2.65
CA ASP A 63 -12.51 -3.07 -3.15
C ASP A 63 -12.91 -1.59 -3.18
N LEU A 64 -12.42 -0.81 -2.22
CA LEU A 64 -12.59 0.65 -2.19
C LEU A 64 -11.93 1.31 -3.42
N ILE A 65 -10.74 0.86 -3.84
CA ILE A 65 -10.08 1.35 -5.07
C ILE A 65 -11.00 1.15 -6.29
N ASN A 66 -11.58 -0.05 -6.44
CA ASN A 66 -12.45 -0.36 -7.58
C ASN A 66 -13.76 0.45 -7.56
N GLN A 67 -14.19 0.92 -6.39
CA GLN A 67 -15.36 1.78 -6.21
C GLN A 67 -15.03 3.28 -6.38
N ASN A 68 -13.81 3.63 -6.79
CA ASN A 68 -13.31 5.01 -6.82
C ASN A 68 -13.45 5.73 -5.47
N ARG A 69 -13.35 4.97 -4.37
CA ARG A 69 -13.36 5.51 -3.01
C ARG A 69 -11.93 5.68 -2.50
N PRO A 70 -11.67 6.72 -1.69
CA PRO A 70 -10.35 6.91 -1.12
C PRO A 70 -9.90 5.70 -0.29
N VAL A 71 -8.62 5.35 -0.41
CA VAL A 71 -8.01 4.24 0.31
C VAL A 71 -6.89 4.72 1.18
N HIS A 72 -6.85 4.17 2.39
CA HIS A 72 -5.94 4.63 3.43
C HIS A 72 -4.91 3.55 3.71
N LEU A 73 -3.65 3.84 3.40
CA LEU A 73 -2.51 3.00 3.74
C LEU A 73 -1.66 3.70 4.80
N TRP A 74 -0.78 2.97 5.45
CA TRP A 74 0.25 3.55 6.33
C TRP A 74 1.61 3.25 5.73
N ARG A 75 2.59 4.15 5.87
CA ARG A 75 3.94 3.83 5.41
C ARG A 75 4.51 2.71 6.29
N MET A 76 5.19 1.75 5.67
CA MET A 76 5.84 0.67 6.41
C MET A 76 7.03 1.21 7.22
N ALA A 77 7.78 2.17 6.68
CA ALA A 77 8.89 2.81 7.38
C ALA A 77 8.43 3.77 8.49
N THR A 78 7.29 4.44 8.30
CA THR A 78 6.81 5.48 9.22
C THR A 78 5.32 5.30 9.46
N PRO A 79 4.90 4.42 10.39
CA PRO A 79 3.48 4.07 10.57
C PRO A 79 2.58 5.22 11.08
N SER A 80 3.18 6.33 11.52
CA SER A 80 2.48 7.59 11.84
C SER A 80 2.10 8.40 10.60
N GLU A 81 2.62 8.06 9.43
CA GLU A 81 2.29 8.70 8.17
C GLU A 81 1.27 7.85 7.39
N GLU A 82 0.16 8.48 7.06
CA GLU A 82 -0.95 7.91 6.31
C GLU A 82 -0.87 8.32 4.85
N LEU A 83 -1.02 7.35 3.96
CA LEU A 83 -1.14 7.56 2.51
C LEU A 83 -2.62 7.51 2.16
N VAL A 84 -3.14 8.59 1.60
CA VAL A 84 -4.51 8.66 1.09
C VAL A 84 -4.46 8.57 -0.43
N LEU A 85 -4.94 7.45 -0.97
CA LEU A 85 -5.03 7.19 -2.39
C LEU A 85 -6.40 7.64 -2.88
N HIS A 86 -6.45 8.56 -3.85
CA HIS A 86 -7.71 9.19 -4.27
C HIS A 86 -8.32 8.53 -5.51
N CYS A 87 -7.55 8.43 -6.59
CA CYS A 87 -8.01 7.86 -7.85
C CYS A 87 -6.88 7.05 -8.50
N GLN A 88 -7.22 5.88 -9.04
CA GLN A 88 -6.35 5.14 -9.95
C GLN A 88 -6.87 5.31 -11.37
N PHE A 89 -5.99 5.67 -12.30
CA PHE A 89 -6.34 5.78 -13.71
C PHE A 89 -5.24 5.16 -14.58
N GLN A 90 -5.66 4.77 -15.77
CA GLN A 90 -4.85 4.08 -16.74
C GLN A 90 -4.16 5.09 -17.66
N ARG A 91 -2.87 4.88 -17.93
CA ARG A 91 -2.09 5.63 -18.92
C ARG A 91 -1.60 4.70 -20.03
N CYS A 92 -1.57 5.22 -21.24
CA CYS A 92 -1.02 4.54 -22.40
C CYS A 92 0.49 4.35 -22.25
N SER A 93 1.05 3.37 -22.96
CA SER A 93 2.47 3.03 -22.88
C SER A 93 3.41 4.14 -23.35
N GLN A 94 2.90 5.11 -24.11
CA GLN A 94 3.60 6.26 -24.69
C GLN A 94 3.54 7.50 -23.80
N ASP A 95 2.67 7.53 -22.78
CA ASP A 95 2.50 8.69 -21.91
C ASP A 95 3.68 8.82 -20.94
N GLU A 96 3.93 10.03 -20.45
CA GLU A 96 4.91 10.24 -19.39
C GLU A 96 4.44 9.54 -18.09
N ILE A 97 5.25 8.61 -17.59
CA ILE A 97 4.95 7.81 -16.40
C ILE A 97 5.71 8.38 -15.20
N PRO A 98 5.07 8.51 -14.02
CA PRO A 98 5.78 8.90 -12.81
C PRO A 98 6.95 7.96 -12.51
N LYS A 99 8.13 8.52 -12.25
CA LYS A 99 9.32 7.75 -11.85
C LYS A 99 9.19 7.17 -10.44
N ILE A 100 8.36 7.79 -9.61
CA ILE A 100 8.10 7.37 -8.23
C ILE A 100 7.18 6.14 -8.26
N THR A 101 7.56 5.07 -7.57
CA THR A 101 6.72 3.86 -7.46
C THR A 101 5.97 3.81 -6.12
N VAL A 102 4.92 3.00 -6.06
CA VAL A 102 4.19 2.73 -4.81
C VAL A 102 5.11 2.27 -3.67
N GLN A 103 6.18 1.56 -4.01
CA GLN A 103 7.13 1.02 -3.04
C GLN A 103 8.04 2.11 -2.47
N ASP A 104 8.46 3.07 -3.29
CA ASP A 104 9.29 4.19 -2.83
C ASP A 104 8.52 5.03 -1.79
N VAL A 105 7.22 5.18 -2.02
CA VAL A 105 6.32 5.86 -1.09
C VAL A 105 6.10 5.01 0.16
N LEU A 106 5.73 3.74 0.02
CA LEU A 106 5.43 2.83 1.13
C LEU A 106 6.61 2.57 2.06
N TYR A 107 7.82 2.40 1.52
CA TYR A 107 9.01 2.02 2.28
C TYR A 107 9.80 3.20 2.84
N GLY A 108 9.36 4.44 2.67
CA GLY A 108 10.10 5.57 3.25
C GLY A 108 10.98 6.33 2.27
N ASN A 109 11.33 5.76 1.12
CA ASN A 109 12.39 6.25 0.24
C ASN A 109 12.16 7.67 -0.29
N VAL A 110 10.89 8.05 -0.52
CA VAL A 110 10.53 9.41 -0.95
C VAL A 110 9.38 9.96 -0.11
N LYS A 111 9.41 11.26 0.21
CA LYS A 111 8.32 11.97 0.90
C LYS A 111 7.93 13.23 0.09
N PRO A 112 7.17 13.08 -1.00
CA PRO A 112 6.71 14.23 -1.79
C PRO A 112 5.80 15.12 -0.94
N GLN A 113 5.84 16.43 -1.18
CA GLN A 113 4.96 17.39 -0.51
C GLN A 113 3.66 17.56 -1.30
N GLY A 114 2.53 17.65 -0.59
CA GLY A 114 1.21 17.84 -1.19
C GLY A 114 0.69 16.61 -1.92
N LYS A 115 -0.15 16.85 -2.95
CA LYS A 115 -0.69 15.80 -3.82
C LYS A 115 0.32 15.47 -4.91
N PHE A 116 0.54 14.18 -5.13
CA PHE A 116 1.45 13.69 -6.17
C PHE A 116 0.93 12.40 -6.77
N GLU A 117 1.55 11.98 -7.86
CA GLU A 117 1.22 10.74 -8.56
C GLU A 117 2.37 9.75 -8.43
N PHE A 118 2.05 8.47 -8.31
CA PHE A 118 3.03 7.39 -8.38
C PHE A 118 2.55 6.27 -9.30
N LEU A 119 3.50 5.55 -9.88
CA LEU A 119 3.24 4.33 -10.62
C LEU A 119 2.85 3.21 -9.64
N SER A 120 1.59 2.79 -9.70
CA SER A 120 1.09 1.67 -8.88
C SER A 120 1.59 0.34 -9.42
N TRP A 121 1.36 0.10 -10.71
CA TRP A 121 1.82 -1.10 -11.41
C TRP A 121 1.74 -0.88 -12.93
N LYS A 122 2.46 -1.73 -13.67
CA LYS A 122 2.42 -1.76 -15.14
C LYS A 122 1.99 -3.15 -15.59
N SER A 123 1.03 -3.22 -16.51
CA SER A 123 0.59 -4.47 -17.10
C SER A 123 1.74 -5.16 -17.81
N ARG A 124 1.89 -6.47 -17.57
CA ARG A 124 2.84 -7.37 -18.26
C ARG A 124 2.21 -8.00 -19.51
N ILE A 125 0.95 -7.70 -19.78
CA ILE A 125 0.17 -8.25 -20.90
C ILE A 125 -0.18 -7.07 -21.82
N PRO A 126 -0.13 -7.26 -23.16
CA PRO A 126 -0.55 -6.24 -24.10
C PRO A 126 -1.94 -5.66 -23.76
N PRO A 127 -2.13 -4.34 -23.93
CA PRO A 127 -1.20 -3.38 -24.52
C PRO A 127 -0.27 -2.68 -23.50
N TYR A 128 0.10 -3.35 -22.40
CA TYR A 128 1.11 -2.90 -21.42
C TYR A 128 0.82 -1.56 -20.73
N TYR A 129 -0.46 -1.29 -20.47
CA TYR A 129 -0.89 -0.09 -19.77
C TYR A 129 -0.21 0.12 -18.42
N SER A 130 0.03 1.39 -18.08
CA SER A 130 0.55 1.80 -16.78
C SER A 130 -0.60 2.32 -15.92
N TYR A 131 -0.63 1.95 -14.66
CA TYR A 131 -1.67 2.37 -13.73
C TYR A 131 -1.06 3.34 -12.74
N VAL A 132 -1.54 4.58 -12.79
CA VAL A 132 -1.07 5.69 -11.96
C VAL A 132 -2.12 5.98 -10.89
N THR A 133 -1.66 6.27 -9.68
CA THR A 133 -2.54 6.65 -8.59
C THR A 133 -2.13 8.00 -8.03
N SER A 134 -3.13 8.87 -7.84
CA SER A 134 -2.95 10.14 -7.12
C SER A 134 -3.03 9.90 -5.61
N CYS A 135 -2.11 10.53 -4.88
CA CYS A 135 -1.89 10.28 -3.46
C CYS A 135 -1.53 11.57 -2.72
N GLU A 136 -1.84 11.59 -1.43
CA GLU A 136 -1.38 12.59 -0.47
C GLU A 136 -0.80 11.87 0.76
N ILE A 137 0.32 12.39 1.30
CA ILE A 137 0.86 11.94 2.60
C ILE A 137 0.31 12.84 3.69
N ARG A 138 -0.32 12.26 4.71
CA ARG A 138 -0.84 12.95 5.89
C ARG A 138 -0.18 12.44 7.15
N GLU A 139 0.19 13.35 8.03
CA GLU A 139 0.72 12.99 9.35
C GLU A 139 -0.43 12.71 10.31
N GLN A 140 -0.41 11.55 10.98
CA GLN A 140 -1.34 11.27 12.06
C GLN A 140 -0.93 12.10 13.28
N LYS A 141 -1.73 13.12 13.61
CA LYS A 141 -1.63 13.79 14.91
C LYS A 141 -1.99 12.77 16.00
N THR A 142 -0.99 12.23 16.69
CA THR A 142 -1.23 11.58 17.98
C THR A 142 -1.70 12.67 18.94
N ALA A 143 -2.91 12.54 19.49
CA ALA A 143 -3.35 13.41 20.56
C ALA A 143 -2.38 13.22 21.74
N ALA A 144 -1.52 14.21 21.98
CA ALA A 144 -0.64 14.19 23.14
C ALA A 144 -1.53 14.29 24.38
N THR A 145 -1.70 13.18 25.10
CA THR A 145 -2.31 13.20 26.42
C THR A 145 -1.39 14.02 27.33
N LYS A 146 -1.69 15.31 27.50
CA LYS A 146 -1.08 16.16 28.53
C LYS A 146 -1.43 15.55 29.89
N ARG A 147 -0.57 14.66 30.41
CA ARG A 147 -0.57 14.30 31.83
C ARG A 147 -0.18 15.56 32.60
N LYS A 148 -1.16 16.25 33.19
CA LYS A 148 -0.91 17.19 34.27
C LYS A 148 -0.27 16.38 35.41
N ARG A 149 1.01 16.61 35.70
CA ARG A 149 1.57 16.26 37.01
C ARG A 149 0.97 17.25 37.99
N SER A 150 0.04 16.78 38.81
CA SER A 150 -0.32 17.48 40.04
C SER A 150 0.84 17.29 41.01
N THR A 151 1.57 18.37 41.30
CA THR A 151 2.43 18.47 42.46
C THR A 151 1.54 18.55 43.69
N MET A 152 1.67 17.58 44.61
CA MET A 152 1.40 17.78 46.03
C MET A 152 2.72 18.06 46.72
#